data_AF-T0ZXY8-F1
#
_entry.id   AF-T0ZXY8-F1
#
_cell.length_a   1.000
_cell.length_b   1.000
_cell.length_c   1.000
_cell.angle_alpha   90.00
_cell.angle_beta   90.00
_cell.angle_gamma   90.00
#
_symmetry.space_group_name_H-M   'P 1'
#
loop_
_entity.id
_entity.type
_entity.pdbx_description
1 polymer ?
#
loop_
_entity_poly.entity_id
_entity_poly.type
_entity_poly.pdbx_seq_one_letter_code
_entity_poly.pdbx_strand_id
1 'polypeptide(L)' 'LAEVRTAFRAADEVKVVSGRTVVVFNIGGNKYRLITAIHYNTGKLYVLCFMSHREYSLYRWKESL' A
#
# COMPACT_ATOMS: atom_id res chain seq x y z
N LEU A 1 -3.88 9.92 4.22
CA LEU A 1 -4.89 8.85 4.41
C LEU A 1 -6.37 9.23 4.31
N ALA A 2 -6.88 10.24 5.03
CA ALA A 2 -8.33 10.43 5.23
C ALA A 2 -9.13 10.53 3.92
N GLU A 3 -8.68 11.33 2.96
CA GLU A 3 -9.30 11.46 1.64
C GLU A 3 -9.21 10.16 0.83
N VAL A 4 -8.09 9.44 0.89
CA VAL A 4 -7.94 8.14 0.21
C VAL A 4 -9.00 7.14 0.71
N ARG A 5 -9.32 7.19 2.01
CA ARG A 5 -10.32 6.31 2.63
C ARG A 5 -11.76 6.63 2.23
N THR A 6 -12.06 7.80 1.64
CA THR A 6 -13.41 8.08 1.12
C THR A 6 -13.70 7.24 -0.12
N ALA A 7 -12.70 7.06 -0.99
CA ALA A 7 -12.80 6.20 -2.18
C ALA A 7 -12.44 4.72 -1.87
N PHE A 8 -11.42 4.50 -1.05
CA PHE A 8 -10.90 3.17 -0.72
C PHE A 8 -10.88 2.97 0.80
N ARG A 9 -12.05 2.67 1.38
CA ARG A 9 -12.22 2.51 2.83
C ARG A 9 -11.23 1.56 3.52
N ALA A 10 -10.75 0.56 2.79
CA ALA A 10 -9.84 -0.46 3.29
C ALA A 10 -8.36 -0.15 3.00
N ALA A 11 -8.05 1.09 2.61
CA ALA A 11 -6.67 1.53 2.42
C ALA A 11 -5.99 1.78 3.77
N ASP A 12 -4.79 1.25 3.93
CA ASP A 12 -3.99 1.35 5.16
C ASP A 12 -2.65 2.03 4.89
N GLU A 13 -2.22 2.93 5.78
CA GLU A 13 -0.85 3.43 5.79
C GLU A 13 0.02 2.53 6.66
N VAL A 14 1.15 2.09 6.11
CA VAL A 14 2.09 1.19 6.78
C VAL A 14 3.49 1.80 6.71
N LYS A 15 4.19 1.83 7.84
CA LYS A 15 5.61 2.15 7.88
C LYS A 15 6.43 0.90 7.58
N VAL A 16 7.32 0.98 6.58
CA VAL A 16 8.23 -0.11 6.19
C VAL A 16 9.58 0.03 6.91
N VAL A 17 10.46 -0.96 6.76
CA VAL A 17 11.73 -1.03 7.52
C VAL A 17 12.64 0.15 7.20
N SER A 18 12.60 0.67 5.97
CA SER A 18 13.33 1.89 5.57
C SER A 18 12.85 3.17 6.26
N GLY A 19 11.77 3.11 7.04
CA GLY A 19 11.15 4.26 7.70
C GLY A 19 10.15 5.02 6.82
N ARG A 20 10.03 4.65 5.55
CA ARG A 20 9.04 5.23 4.62
C ARG A 20 7.62 4.80 4.98
N THR A 21 6.65 5.66 4.68
CA THR A 21 5.22 5.34 4.79
C THR A 21 4.68 5.02 3.40
N VAL A 22 4.04 3.85 3.27
CA VAL A 22 3.38 3.40 2.04
C VAL A 22 1.89 3.23 2.29
N VAL A 23 1.08 3.31 1.23
CA VAL A 23 -0.36 3.03 1.28
C VAL A 23 -0.64 1.68 0.63
N VAL A 24 -1.32 0.81 1.35
CA VAL A 24 -1.71 -0.54 0.92
C VAL A 24 -3.19 -0.55 0.58
N PHE A 25 -3.53 -1.05 -0.60
CA PHE A 25 -4.91 -1.21 -1.07
C PHE A 25 -5.29 -2.68 -1.23
N ASN A 26 -6.52 -3.02 -0.82
CA ASN A 26 -7.12 -4.33 -1.07
C ASN A 26 -7.83 -4.33 -2.43
N ILE A 27 -7.36 -5.16 -3.38
CA ILE A 27 -7.87 -5.18 -4.77
C ILE A 27 -8.34 -6.59 -5.17
N GLY A 28 -9.27 -6.67 -6.12
CA GLY A 28 -9.74 -7.93 -6.70
C GLY A 28 -10.54 -8.79 -5.72
N GLY A 29 -11.43 -8.18 -4.94
CA GLY A 29 -12.19 -8.89 -3.90
C GLY A 29 -11.31 -9.34 -2.73
N ASN A 30 -10.40 -8.46 -2.29
CA ASN A 30 -9.43 -8.70 -1.20
C ASN A 30 -8.34 -9.75 -1.49
N LYS A 31 -8.26 -10.28 -2.72
CA LYS A 31 -7.29 -11.31 -3.11
C LYS A 31 -5.85 -10.79 -3.22
N TYR A 32 -5.69 -9.49 -3.49
CA TYR A 32 -4.40 -8.86 -3.74
C TYR A 32 -4.17 -7.64 -2.86
N ARG A 33 -2.89 -7.26 -2.76
CA ARG A 33 -2.41 -6.05 -2.10
C ARG A 33 -1.60 -5.24 -3.10
N LEU A 34 -2.04 -4.01 -3.32
CA LEU A 34 -1.31 -3.01 -4.10
C LEU A 34 -0.63 -2.05 -3.13
N ILE A 35 0.69 -2.00 -3.14
CA ILE A 35 1.48 -1.15 -2.25
C ILE A 35 2.00 0.03 -3.04
N THR A 36 1.80 1.23 -2.52
CA THR A 36 2.08 2.47 -3.24
C THR A 36 2.78 3.52 -2.38
N ALA A 37 3.56 4.39 -3.01
CA ALA A 37 3.97 5.66 -2.43
C ALA A 37 3.10 6.78 -3.01
N ILE A 38 2.50 7.60 -2.15
CA ILE A 38 1.64 8.71 -2.57
C ILE A 38 2.30 10.03 -2.19
N HIS A 39 2.56 10.86 -3.20
CA HIS A 39 3.09 12.21 -3.03
C HIS A 39 1.94 13.21 -3.18
N TYR A 40 1.20 13.43 -2.10
CA TYR A 40 -0.03 14.24 -2.10
C TYR A 40 0.18 15.67 -2.61
N ASN A 41 1.30 16.30 -2.26
CA ASN A 41 1.65 17.65 -2.72
C ASN A 41 1.78 17.78 -4.24
N THR A 42 2.15 16.69 -4.93
CA THR A 42 2.31 16.66 -6.39
C THR A 42 1.18 15.91 -7.09
N GLY A 43 0.23 15.35 -6.34
CA GLY A 43 -0.84 14.51 -6.88
C GLY A 43 -0.34 13.24 -7.58
N LYS A 44 0.86 12.75 -7.23
CA LYS A 44 1.47 11.57 -7.87
C LYS A 44 1.36 10.32 -7.00
N LEU A 45 1.13 9.19 -7.65
CA LEU A 45 1.15 7.87 -7.04
C LEU A 45 2.13 6.98 -7.79
N TYR A 46 2.93 6.24 -7.03
CA TYR A 46 3.86 5.24 -7.54
C TYR A 46 3.46 3.87 -7.05
N VAL A 47 3.29 2.92 -7.96
CA VAL A 47 3.10 1.50 -7.61
C VAL A 47 4.46 0.91 -7.28
N LEU A 48 4.62 0.41 -6.06
CA LEU A 48 5.87 -0.17 -5.57
C LEU A 48 5.85 -1.70 -5.70
N CYS A 49 4.74 -2.32 -5.30
CA CYS A 49 4.55 -3.77 -5.37
C CYS A 49 3.08 -4.12 -5.61
N PHE A 50 2.85 -5.26 -6.24
CA PHE A 50 1.55 -5.90 -6.35
C PHE A 50 1.71 -7.39 -6.07
N MET A 51 0.97 -7.92 -5.11
CA MET A 51 1.12 -9.30 -4.66
C MET A 51 -0.19 -9.89 -4.14
N SER A 52 -0.26 -11.21 -4.04
CA SER A 52 -1.37 -11.90 -3.41
C SER A 52 -1.45 -11.61 -1.92
N HIS A 53 -2.63 -11.81 -1.32
CA HIS A 53 -2.79 -11.74 0.12
C HIS A 53 -1.81 -12.65 0.87
N ARG A 54 -1.57 -13.87 0.34
CA ARG A 54 -0.65 -14.83 0.94
C ARG A 54 0.77 -14.30 1.00
N GLU A 55 1.28 -13.74 -0.09
CA GLU A 55 2.62 -13.15 -0.15
C GLU A 55 2.74 -11.94 0.77
N TYR A 56 1.70 -11.10 0.80
CA TYR A 56 1.64 -9.96 1.71
C TYR A 56 1.76 -10.37 3.18
N SER A 57 1.09 -11.46 3.58
CA SER A 57 1.13 -12.01 4.93
C SER A 57 2.50 -12.56 5.35
N LEU A 58 3.43 -12.76 4.40
CA LEU A 58 4.80 -13.16 4.72
C LEU A 58 5.69 -11.99 5.16
N TYR A 59 5.21 -10.75 5.07
CA TYR A 59 5.88 -9.51 5.49
C TYR A 59 7.25 -9.18 4.85
N ARG A 60 7.81 -10.05 4.00
CA ARG A 60 9.11 -9.84 3.32
C ARG A 60 9.19 -8.53 2.54
N TRP A 61 8.06 -8.09 1.99
CA TRP A 61 7.96 -6.84 1.24
C TRP A 61 8.32 -5.59 2.06
N LYS A 62 8.18 -5.65 3.40
CA LYS A 62 8.52 -4.52 4.28
C LYS A 62 10.03 -4.28 4.37
N GLU A 63 10.84 -5.31 4.11
CA GLU A 63 12.31 -5.21 4.13
C GLU A 63 12.84 -4.67 2.79
N SER A 64 12.14 -4.95 1.69
CA SER A 64 12.53 -4.54 0.34
C SER A 64 12.10 -3.11 -0.03
N LEU A 65 11.26 -2.47 0.79
CA LEU A 65 10.73 -1.11 0.59
C LEU A 65 11.21 -0.15 1.69
#